data_AF-A0A817ELX3-F1
#
_entry.id   AF-A0A817ELX3-F1
#
_cell.length_a   1.000
_cell.length_b   1.000
_cell.length_c   1.000
_cell.angle_alpha   90.00
_cell.angle_beta   90.00
_cell.angle_gamma   90.00
#
_symmetry.space_group_name_H-M   'P 1'
#
loop_
_entity.id
_entity.type
_entity.pdbx_description
1 polymer ?
#
loop_
_entity_poly.entity_id
_entity_poly.type
_entity_poly.pdbx_seq_one_letter_code
_entity_poly.pdbx_strand_id
1 'polypeptide(L)'
;MLPLAPTYQTTLAVQMCTLQHFLEDIAQGQVAYAFVIFCMHQIGPQEWRKRSFLWFGICVGIQWLCSYLLPLPQILMSNVFICFAFFPNQFFVIYSVAFLLALPVFLHLMICIIMSIFRTSETTNNQIYPPEQIDSIEIDYQLSMRCILIMALLFDIIGYGPRSILAVIDYQLQESIAIYAALEILPSLCLLIDLGLLYKMNKEVRKKFTSVCGC
;
A
#
# COMPACT_ATOMS: atom_id res chain seq x y z
N MET A 1 18.77 38.52 -30.06
CA MET A 1 18.43 37.12 -29.74
C MET A 1 17.82 37.10 -28.35
N LEU A 2 16.51 36.88 -28.26
CA LEU A 2 15.78 36.82 -26.99
C LEU A 2 15.96 35.43 -26.35
N PRO A 3 16.25 35.33 -25.04
CA PRO A 3 16.39 34.06 -24.36
C PRO A 3 15.01 33.43 -24.16
N LEU A 4 14.60 32.57 -25.08
CA LEU A 4 13.39 31.73 -24.98
C LEU A 4 13.60 30.45 -24.14
N ALA A 5 14.81 30.23 -23.61
CA ALA A 5 15.17 29.01 -22.87
C ALA A 5 14.57 28.83 -21.46
N PRO A 6 14.33 29.88 -20.63
CA PRO A 6 13.96 29.66 -19.23
C PRO A 6 12.51 29.17 -19.06
N THR A 7 11.61 29.45 -19.99
CA THR A 7 10.20 29.02 -19.91
C THR A 7 10.01 27.54 -20.24
N TYR A 8 10.76 26.99 -21.20
CA TYR A 8 10.68 25.56 -21.53
C TYR A 8 11.28 24.66 -20.43
N GLN A 9 12.39 25.09 -19.83
CA GLN A 9 13.03 24.34 -18.75
C GLN A 9 12.15 24.29 -17.49
N THR A 10 11.44 25.37 -17.15
CA THR A 10 10.52 25.38 -16.00
C THR A 10 9.28 24.53 -16.25
N THR A 11 8.72 24.54 -17.46
CA THR A 11 7.56 23.67 -17.78
C THR A 11 7.87 22.17 -17.72
N LEU A 12 9.08 21.76 -18.17
CA LEU A 12 9.49 20.36 -18.11
C LEU A 12 9.70 19.89 -16.66
N ALA A 13 10.35 20.72 -15.84
CA ALA A 13 10.57 20.41 -14.43
C ALA A 13 9.24 20.25 -13.68
N VAL A 14 8.25 21.11 -13.96
CA VAL A 14 6.92 21.01 -13.34
C VAL A 14 6.21 19.72 -13.77
N GLN A 15 6.20 19.40 -15.06
CA GLN A 15 5.58 18.17 -15.56
C GLN A 15 6.20 16.90 -14.98
N MET A 16 7.52 16.84 -14.89
CA MET A 16 8.23 15.68 -14.33
C MET A 16 7.91 15.49 -12.85
N CYS A 17 7.83 16.58 -12.10
CA CYS A 17 7.44 16.54 -10.70
C CYS A 17 5.99 16.10 -10.49
N THR A 18 5.03 16.64 -11.27
CA THR A 18 3.64 16.18 -11.23
C THR A 18 3.52 14.69 -11.56
N LEU A 19 4.27 14.24 -12.58
CA LEU A 19 4.33 12.83 -12.94
C LEU A 19 4.92 11.97 -11.81
N GLN A 20 5.98 12.44 -11.14
CA GLN A 20 6.60 11.74 -10.02
C GLN A 20 5.60 11.53 -8.88
N HIS A 21 4.90 12.57 -8.41
CA HIS A 21 3.90 12.44 -7.35
C HIS A 21 2.75 11.52 -7.75
N PHE A 22 2.30 11.60 -9.01
CA PHE A 22 1.27 10.70 -9.51
C PHE A 22 1.70 9.23 -9.50
N LEU A 23 2.94 8.95 -9.94
CA LEU A 23 3.50 7.60 -9.89
C LEU A 23 3.67 7.11 -8.44
N GLU A 24 4.02 8.00 -7.53
CA GLU A 24 4.12 7.70 -6.11
C GLU A 24 2.75 7.37 -5.49
N ASP A 25 1.71 8.14 -5.79
CA ASP A 25 0.33 7.87 -5.35
C ASP A 25 -0.20 6.54 -5.93
N ILE A 26 0.13 6.25 -7.19
CA ILE A 26 -0.15 4.93 -7.78
C ILE A 26 0.56 3.84 -6.99
N ALA A 27 1.86 4.00 -6.71
CA ALA A 27 2.64 3.02 -5.98
C ALA A 27 2.09 2.78 -4.56
N GLN A 28 1.73 3.85 -3.85
CA GLN A 28 1.07 3.77 -2.54
C GLN A 28 -0.24 2.99 -2.64
N GLY A 29 -1.10 3.37 -3.59
CA GLY A 29 -2.36 2.66 -3.83
C GLY A 29 -2.11 1.19 -4.15
N GLN A 30 -1.09 0.89 -4.95
CA GLN A 30 -0.75 -0.49 -5.30
C GLN A 30 -0.43 -1.30 -4.04
N VAL A 31 0.47 -0.80 -3.20
CA VAL A 31 0.85 -1.48 -1.96
C VAL A 31 -0.34 -1.67 -1.03
N ALA A 32 -1.08 -0.58 -0.74
CA ALA A 32 -2.17 -0.60 0.21
C ALA A 32 -3.32 -1.54 -0.22
N TYR A 33 -3.76 -1.46 -1.48
CA TYR A 33 -4.83 -2.32 -1.99
C TYR A 33 -4.35 -3.77 -2.24
N ALA A 34 -3.07 -4.01 -2.52
CA ALA A 34 -2.53 -5.36 -2.61
C ALA A 34 -2.66 -6.09 -1.25
N PHE A 35 -2.37 -5.41 -0.15
CA PHE A 35 -2.59 -5.99 1.18
C PHE A 35 -4.04 -6.33 1.45
N VAL A 36 -4.99 -5.49 1.01
CA VAL A 36 -6.42 -5.78 1.11
C VAL A 36 -6.77 -7.07 0.34
N ILE A 37 -6.25 -7.26 -0.88
CA ILE A 37 -6.44 -8.50 -1.65
C ILE A 37 -5.84 -9.70 -0.92
N PHE A 38 -4.62 -9.58 -0.41
CA PHE A 38 -3.97 -10.66 0.34
C PHE A 38 -4.79 -11.05 1.58
N CYS A 39 -5.28 -10.08 2.33
CA CYS A 39 -6.13 -10.35 3.48
C CYS A 39 -7.46 -11.00 3.07
N MET A 40 -8.10 -10.54 1.99
CA MET A 40 -9.31 -11.20 1.44
C MET A 40 -9.05 -12.64 1.02
N HIS A 41 -7.88 -12.94 0.46
CA HIS A 41 -7.50 -14.30 0.10
C HIS A 41 -7.38 -15.21 1.34
N GLN A 42 -7.06 -14.65 2.50
CA GLN A 42 -6.96 -15.40 3.76
C GLN A 42 -8.31 -15.60 4.49
N ILE A 43 -9.39 -14.87 4.12
CA ILE A 43 -10.70 -14.92 4.80
C ILE A 43 -11.47 -16.24 4.54
N GLY A 44 -11.12 -17.04 3.54
CA GLY A 44 -11.93 -18.19 3.16
C GLY A 44 -11.57 -19.52 3.84
N PRO A 45 -12.53 -20.45 4.00
CA PRO A 45 -12.22 -21.87 4.26
C PRO A 45 -11.24 -22.40 3.21
N GLN A 46 -10.48 -23.45 3.50
CA GLN A 46 -9.46 -24.00 2.60
C GLN A 46 -9.96 -24.24 1.16
N GLU A 47 -11.24 -24.58 0.99
CA GLU A 47 -11.89 -24.73 -0.32
C GLU A 47 -11.92 -23.44 -1.14
N TRP A 48 -12.10 -22.29 -0.48
CA TRP A 48 -12.07 -20.97 -1.13
C TRP A 48 -10.65 -20.54 -1.48
N ARG A 49 -9.62 -21.16 -0.90
CA ARG A 49 -8.23 -20.95 -1.34
C ARG A 49 -7.93 -21.61 -2.67
N LYS A 50 -8.78 -22.54 -3.13
CA LYS A 50 -8.77 -23.08 -4.50
C LYS A 50 -9.38 -22.11 -5.52
N ARG A 51 -9.62 -20.84 -5.17
CA ARG A 51 -10.00 -19.80 -6.13
C ARG A 51 -9.02 -19.83 -7.30
N SER A 52 -9.58 -19.82 -8.51
CA SER A 52 -8.81 -19.91 -9.74
C SER A 52 -7.81 -18.76 -9.83
N PHE A 53 -6.64 -19.01 -10.43
CA PHE A 53 -5.66 -17.98 -10.79
C PHE A 53 -6.32 -16.77 -11.48
N LEU A 54 -7.40 -17.02 -12.23
CA LEU A 54 -8.25 -16.00 -12.84
C LEU A 54 -8.85 -15.01 -11.83
N TRP A 55 -9.40 -15.49 -10.70
CA TRP A 55 -9.97 -14.62 -9.67
C TRP A 55 -8.91 -13.67 -9.10
N PHE A 56 -7.72 -14.21 -8.78
CA PHE A 56 -6.61 -13.40 -8.27
C PHE A 56 -6.16 -12.37 -9.31
N GLY A 57 -6.05 -12.79 -10.59
CA GLY A 57 -5.73 -11.87 -11.69
C GLY A 57 -6.75 -10.75 -11.86
N ILE A 58 -8.05 -11.04 -11.71
CA ILE A 58 -9.10 -10.00 -11.74
C ILE A 58 -8.95 -9.03 -10.58
N CYS A 59 -8.71 -9.51 -9.36
CA CYS A 59 -8.50 -8.64 -8.19
C CYS A 59 -7.30 -7.70 -8.39
N VAL A 60 -6.17 -8.24 -8.86
CA VAL A 60 -4.97 -7.44 -9.17
C VAL A 60 -5.28 -6.42 -10.28
N GLY A 61 -5.98 -6.82 -11.35
CA GLY A 61 -6.37 -5.91 -12.43
C GLY A 61 -7.26 -4.76 -11.94
N ILE A 62 -8.26 -5.05 -11.08
CA ILE A 62 -9.12 -4.03 -10.47
C ILE A 62 -8.30 -3.11 -9.57
N GLN A 63 -7.38 -3.66 -8.77
CA GLN A 63 -6.50 -2.88 -7.90
C GLN A 63 -5.60 -1.94 -8.70
N TRP A 64 -4.99 -2.39 -9.80
CA TRP A 64 -4.29 -1.51 -10.76
C TRP A 64 -5.17 -0.38 -11.30
N LEU A 65 -6.37 -0.72 -11.74
CA LEU A 65 -7.30 0.27 -12.26
C LEU A 65 -7.67 1.31 -11.19
N CYS A 66 -7.98 0.88 -9.97
CA CYS A 66 -8.28 1.78 -8.85
C CYS A 66 -7.09 2.68 -8.50
N SER A 67 -5.88 2.12 -8.35
CA SER A 67 -4.70 2.92 -8.01
C SER A 67 -4.33 3.93 -9.10
N TYR A 68 -4.66 3.66 -10.36
CA TYR A 68 -4.47 4.63 -11.45
C TYR A 68 -5.56 5.70 -11.47
N LEU A 69 -6.83 5.31 -11.32
CA LEU A 69 -7.97 6.22 -11.44
C LEU A 69 -8.09 7.18 -10.25
N LEU A 70 -7.67 6.77 -9.04
CA LEU A 70 -7.76 7.60 -7.84
C LEU A 70 -6.92 8.89 -7.94
N PRO A 71 -5.62 8.87 -8.27
CA PRO A 71 -4.83 10.10 -8.38
C PRO A 71 -5.05 10.86 -9.71
N LEU A 72 -5.75 10.27 -10.68
CA LEU A 72 -5.96 10.89 -12.01
C LEU A 72 -6.60 12.30 -11.96
N PRO A 73 -7.64 12.57 -11.14
CA PRO A 73 -8.22 13.91 -11.03
C PRO A 73 -7.20 14.97 -10.59
N GLN A 74 -6.19 14.58 -9.80
CA GLN A 74 -5.15 15.52 -9.35
C GLN A 74 -4.27 15.99 -10.51
N ILE A 75 -3.86 15.08 -11.40
CA ILE A 75 -3.12 15.46 -12.61
C ILE A 75 -3.97 16.38 -13.48
N LEU A 76 -5.22 16.00 -13.75
CA LEU A 76 -6.10 16.73 -14.67
C LEU A 76 -6.42 18.15 -14.20
N MET A 77 -6.36 18.37 -12.88
CA MET A 77 -6.66 19.66 -12.24
C MET A 77 -5.40 20.42 -11.79
N SER A 78 -4.21 19.84 -11.97
CA SER A 78 -2.95 20.51 -11.65
C SER A 78 -2.68 21.63 -12.66
N ASN A 79 -2.54 22.86 -12.17
CA ASN A 79 -2.13 23.98 -13.02
C ASN A 79 -0.64 23.79 -13.38
N VAL A 80 -0.32 23.84 -14.67
CA VAL A 80 0.98 23.54 -15.32
C VAL A 80 2.16 24.40 -14.80
N PHE A 81 1.92 25.35 -13.90
CA PHE A 81 2.88 26.39 -13.53
C PHE A 81 3.66 26.14 -12.24
N ILE A 82 3.21 25.23 -11.36
CA ILE A 82 3.85 25.05 -10.05
C ILE A 82 3.90 23.56 -9.68
N CYS A 83 5.12 23.02 -9.57
CA CYS A 83 5.41 21.75 -8.89
C CYS A 83 5.48 22.05 -7.40
N PHE A 84 4.34 22.05 -6.73
CA PHE A 84 4.35 22.05 -5.28
C PHE A 84 3.24 21.14 -4.75
N ALA A 85 3.58 20.44 -3.67
CA ALA A 85 2.69 19.70 -2.79
C ALA A 85 1.46 20.50 -2.30
N PHE A 86 1.47 21.82 -2.49
CA PHE A 86 0.34 22.70 -2.27
C PHE A 86 -0.60 22.66 -3.47
N PHE A 87 -1.39 21.60 -3.56
CA PHE A 87 -2.61 21.69 -4.35
C PHE A 87 -3.44 22.84 -3.77
N PRO A 88 -3.82 23.86 -4.56
CA PRO A 88 -4.62 24.98 -4.06
C PRO A 88 -6.01 24.51 -3.57
N ASN A 89 -6.38 23.27 -3.88
CA ASN A 89 -7.65 22.69 -3.50
C ASN A 89 -7.44 21.58 -2.46
N GLN A 90 -7.69 21.94 -1.20
CA GLN A 90 -7.66 21.04 -0.04
C GLN A 90 -8.50 19.77 -0.24
N PHE A 91 -9.54 19.83 -1.08
CA PHE A 91 -10.35 18.68 -1.43
C PHE A 91 -9.53 17.51 -2.00
N PHE A 92 -8.58 17.77 -2.90
CA PHE A 92 -7.79 16.72 -3.54
C PHE A 92 -6.78 16.06 -2.60
N VAL A 93 -6.26 16.83 -1.64
CA VAL A 93 -5.37 16.29 -0.59
C VAL A 93 -6.18 15.37 0.33
N ILE A 94 -7.31 15.83 0.83
CA ILE A 94 -8.20 15.02 1.69
C ILE A 94 -8.69 13.79 0.93
N TYR A 95 -9.05 13.94 -0.33
CA TYR A 95 -9.47 12.85 -1.21
C TYR A 95 -8.37 11.78 -1.33
N SER A 96 -7.14 12.15 -1.66
CA SER A 96 -6.05 11.16 -1.77
C SER A 96 -5.74 10.48 -0.44
N VAL A 97 -5.69 11.23 0.67
CA VAL A 97 -5.49 10.61 2.00
C VAL A 97 -6.62 9.64 2.34
N ALA A 98 -7.87 10.02 2.04
CA ALA A 98 -9.02 9.16 2.31
C ALA A 98 -8.98 7.86 1.50
N PHE A 99 -8.66 7.92 0.20
CA PHE A 99 -8.75 6.76 -0.69
C PHE A 99 -7.45 5.95 -0.82
N LEU A 100 -6.28 6.54 -0.60
CA LEU A 100 -4.97 5.85 -0.71
C LEU A 100 -4.45 5.36 0.64
N LEU A 101 -4.93 5.92 1.76
CA LEU A 101 -4.51 5.51 3.10
C LEU A 101 -5.69 5.04 3.97
N ALA A 102 -6.65 5.92 4.25
CA ALA A 102 -7.68 5.62 5.24
C ALA A 102 -8.59 4.45 4.84
N LEU A 103 -9.05 4.42 3.59
CA LEU A 103 -9.92 3.38 3.07
C LEU A 103 -9.23 2.00 3.01
N PRO A 104 -8.02 1.83 2.45
CA PRO A 104 -7.29 0.56 2.52
C PRO A 104 -7.05 0.09 3.95
N VAL A 105 -6.63 0.98 4.85
CA VAL A 105 -6.41 0.64 6.28
C VAL A 105 -7.72 0.17 6.92
N PHE A 106 -8.83 0.88 6.69
CA PHE A 106 -10.13 0.50 7.19
C PHE A 106 -10.58 -0.88 6.65
N LEU A 107 -10.45 -1.10 5.34
CA LEU A 107 -10.78 -2.38 4.72
C LEU A 107 -9.93 -3.53 5.28
N HIS A 108 -8.62 -3.31 5.43
CA HIS A 108 -7.70 -4.27 6.01
C HIS A 108 -8.10 -4.62 7.46
N LEU A 109 -8.38 -3.62 8.30
CA LEU A 109 -8.81 -3.84 9.69
C LEU A 109 -10.14 -4.59 9.76
N MET A 110 -11.13 -4.21 8.94
CA MET A 110 -12.43 -4.89 8.86
C MET A 110 -12.25 -6.36 8.48
N ILE A 111 -11.42 -6.63 7.48
CA ILE A 111 -11.07 -7.98 7.07
C ILE A 111 -10.43 -8.76 8.22
N CYS A 112 -9.43 -8.18 8.91
CA CYS A 112 -8.76 -8.84 10.02
C CYS A 112 -9.71 -9.17 11.17
N ILE A 113 -10.67 -8.28 11.47
CA ILE A 113 -11.73 -8.52 12.45
C ILE A 113 -12.63 -9.68 12.00
N ILE A 114 -13.08 -9.66 10.74
CA ILE A 114 -13.90 -10.73 10.17
C ILE A 114 -13.17 -12.08 10.24
N MET A 115 -11.87 -12.12 9.90
CA MET A 115 -11.04 -13.32 10.02
C MET A 115 -10.95 -13.83 11.46
N SER A 116 -10.84 -12.91 12.43
CA SER A 116 -10.80 -13.28 13.85
C SER A 116 -12.11 -13.93 14.29
N ILE A 117 -13.26 -13.39 13.84
CA ILE A 117 -14.58 -13.92 14.18
C ILE A 117 -14.78 -15.31 13.59
N PHE A 118 -14.47 -15.50 12.29
CA PHE A 118 -14.59 -16.80 11.64
C PHE A 118 -13.70 -17.86 12.31
N ARG A 119 -12.46 -17.51 12.65
CA ARG A 119 -11.54 -18.43 13.33
C ARG A 119 -12.05 -18.85 14.71
N THR A 120 -12.58 -17.90 15.50
CA THR A 120 -13.17 -18.23 16.81
C THR A 120 -14.39 -19.13 16.67
N SER A 121 -15.23 -18.89 15.65
CA SER A 121 -16.40 -19.73 15.38
C SER A 121 -15.99 -21.15 14.95
N GLU A 122 -15.00 -21.30 14.07
CA GLU A 122 -14.49 -22.62 13.64
C GLU A 122 -13.85 -23.37 14.81
N THR A 123 -13.07 -22.69 15.66
CA THR A 123 -12.44 -23.31 16.82
C THR A 123 -13.49 -23.82 17.82
N THR A 124 -14.59 -23.07 18.00
CA THR A 124 -15.68 -23.45 18.90
C THR A 124 -16.47 -24.65 18.35
N ASN A 125 -16.72 -24.69 17.03
CA ASN A 125 -17.40 -25.81 16.39
C ASN A 125 -16.52 -27.07 16.28
N ASN A 126 -15.20 -26.92 16.07
CA ASN A 126 -14.26 -28.03 15.97
C ASN A 126 -13.88 -28.63 17.32
N GLN A 127 -14.23 -28.01 18.46
CA GLN A 127 -14.15 -28.69 19.76
C GLN A 127 -15.19 -29.81 19.91
N ILE A 128 -16.21 -29.84 19.04
CA ILE A 128 -17.27 -30.86 19.04
C ILE A 128 -16.84 -32.09 18.22
N TYR A 129 -15.88 -31.95 17.30
CA TYR A 129 -15.39 -33.03 16.45
C TYR A 129 -13.94 -33.39 16.80
N PRO A 130 -13.54 -34.66 16.74
CA PRO A 130 -12.14 -35.03 16.99
C PRO A 130 -11.24 -34.30 15.98
N PRO A 131 -10.09 -33.75 16.42
CA PRO A 131 -9.23 -32.97 15.55
C PRO A 131 -8.74 -33.87 14.41
N GLU A 132 -9.21 -33.62 13.18
CA GLU A 132 -8.47 -34.04 12.00
C GLU A 132 -7.06 -33.48 12.12
N GLN A 133 -6.04 -34.25 11.71
CA GLN A 133 -4.64 -33.84 11.76
C GLN A 133 -4.43 -32.63 10.83
N ILE A 134 -4.73 -31.43 11.34
CA ILE A 134 -4.39 -30.18 10.66
C ILE A 134 -2.86 -30.14 10.65
N ASP A 135 -2.30 -30.10 9.45
CA ASP A 135 -0.87 -30.17 9.22
C ASP A 135 -0.19 -28.96 9.91
N SER A 136 0.61 -29.24 10.95
CA SER A 136 1.22 -28.20 11.80
C SER A 136 2.00 -27.13 11.01
N ILE A 137 2.56 -27.53 9.87
CA ILE A 137 3.31 -26.67 8.95
C ILE A 137 2.41 -25.58 8.35
N GLU A 138 1.14 -25.88 8.05
CA GLU A 138 0.23 -24.92 7.46
C GLU A 138 -0.22 -23.84 8.46
N ILE A 139 -0.40 -24.22 9.73
CA ILE A 139 -0.75 -23.29 10.81
C ILE A 139 0.37 -22.26 11.03
N ASP A 140 1.62 -22.72 11.09
CA ASP A 140 2.78 -21.85 11.27
C ASP A 140 2.97 -20.88 10.09
N TYR A 141 2.72 -21.35 8.87
CA TYR A 141 2.75 -20.51 7.68
C TYR A 141 1.69 -19.41 7.72
N GLN A 142 0.44 -19.76 8.06
CA GLN A 142 -0.65 -18.79 8.16
C GLN A 142 -0.41 -17.76 9.26
N LEU A 143 0.11 -18.17 10.42
CA LEU A 143 0.46 -17.26 11.51
C LEU A 143 1.54 -16.27 11.07
N SER A 144 2.60 -16.79 10.44
CA SER A 144 3.71 -15.98 9.92
C SER A 144 3.22 -14.96 8.88
N MET A 145 2.35 -15.38 7.95
CA MET A 145 1.76 -14.48 6.96
C MET A 145 0.89 -13.38 7.58
N ARG A 146 0.08 -13.71 8.60
CA ARG A 146 -0.70 -12.68 9.32
C ARG A 146 0.21 -11.66 10.00
N CYS A 147 1.31 -12.11 10.62
CA CYS A 147 2.28 -11.20 11.21
C CYS A 147 2.92 -10.30 10.15
N ILE A 148 3.29 -10.82 8.98
CA ILE A 148 3.82 -10.00 7.86
C ILE A 148 2.78 -8.95 7.45
N LEU A 149 1.53 -9.33 7.26
CA LEU A 149 0.46 -8.42 6.83
C LEU A 149 0.20 -7.30 7.84
N ILE A 150 0.18 -7.62 9.13
CA ILE A 150 0.01 -6.61 10.21
C ILE A 150 1.21 -5.67 10.25
N MET A 151 2.43 -6.22 10.18
CA MET A 151 3.64 -5.40 10.22
C MET A 151 3.71 -4.47 9.01
N ALA A 152 3.40 -4.97 7.82
CA ALA A 152 3.36 -4.16 6.61
C ALA A 152 2.31 -3.05 6.69
N LEU A 153 1.12 -3.32 7.23
CA LEU A 153 0.12 -2.28 7.49
C LEU A 153 0.66 -1.20 8.45
N LEU A 154 1.34 -1.59 9.52
CA LEU A 154 1.94 -0.64 10.45
C LEU A 154 3.02 0.20 9.77
N PHE A 155 3.84 -0.40 8.90
CA PHE A 155 4.84 0.32 8.12
C PHE A 155 4.20 1.25 7.09
N ASP A 156 3.09 0.88 6.45
CA ASP A 156 2.34 1.78 5.56
C ASP A 156 1.82 2.99 6.34
N ILE A 157 1.24 2.78 7.53
CA ILE A 157 0.76 3.88 8.39
C ILE A 157 1.91 4.78 8.85
N ILE A 158 3.05 4.19 9.24
CA ILE A 158 4.23 4.96 9.67
C ILE A 158 4.88 5.68 8.49
N GLY A 159 4.89 5.05 7.31
CA GLY A 159 5.52 5.56 6.11
C GLY A 159 4.74 6.72 5.49
N TYR A 160 3.46 6.48 5.22
CA TYR A 160 2.60 7.42 4.51
C TYR A 160 1.75 8.31 5.42
N GLY A 161 1.49 7.88 6.67
CA GLY A 161 0.66 8.62 7.62
C GLY A 161 1.22 10.00 7.98
N PRO A 162 2.48 10.13 8.42
CA PRO A 162 3.07 11.44 8.72
C PRO A 162 3.03 12.40 7.53
N ARG A 163 3.37 11.91 6.33
CA ARG A 163 3.28 12.70 5.09
C ARG A 163 1.85 13.15 4.80
N SER A 164 0.87 12.26 4.98
CA SER A 164 -0.55 12.56 4.78
C SER A 164 -1.07 13.60 5.77
N ILE A 165 -0.67 13.49 7.05
CA ILE A 165 -1.02 14.46 8.10
C ILE A 165 -0.39 15.81 7.78
N LEU A 166 0.90 15.83 7.41
CA LEU A 166 1.59 17.06 7.06
C LEU A 166 0.97 17.70 5.82
N ALA A 167 0.61 16.93 4.78
CA ALA A 167 -0.05 17.49 3.60
C ALA A 167 -1.37 18.21 3.93
N VAL A 168 -2.09 17.75 4.96
CA VAL A 168 -3.32 18.41 5.45
C VAL A 168 -3.02 19.63 6.32
N ILE A 169 -2.00 19.55 7.19
CA ILE A 169 -1.64 20.61 8.14
C ILE A 169 -0.87 21.76 7.47
N ASP A 170 0.09 21.44 6.60
CA ASP A 170 0.98 22.41 5.95
C ASP A 170 0.20 23.37 5.04
N TYR A 171 -0.90 22.89 4.44
CA TYR A 171 -1.90 23.75 3.78
C TYR A 171 -2.40 24.89 4.68
N GLN A 172 -2.43 24.69 6.00
CA GLN A 172 -2.91 25.67 6.99
C GLN A 172 -1.78 26.52 7.59
N LEU A 173 -0.54 26.04 7.63
CA LEU A 173 0.52 26.63 8.47
C LEU A 173 1.79 27.07 7.71
N GLN A 174 1.98 26.72 6.42
CA GLN A 174 3.21 27.02 5.66
C GLN A 174 4.49 26.68 6.46
N GLU A 175 4.58 25.46 6.97
CA GLU A 175 5.66 25.01 7.82
C GLU A 175 6.99 24.75 7.06
N SER A 176 8.04 24.47 7.84
CA SER A 176 9.42 24.30 7.38
C SER A 176 9.57 23.18 6.35
N ILE A 177 10.05 23.54 5.15
CA ILE A 177 10.44 22.67 4.02
C ILE A 177 11.29 21.46 4.47
N ALA A 178 12.10 21.61 5.53
CA ALA A 178 12.95 20.55 6.05
C ALA A 178 12.15 19.36 6.62
N ILE A 179 11.02 19.60 7.29
CA ILE A 179 10.18 18.54 7.84
C ILE A 179 9.51 17.78 6.70
N TYR A 180 9.00 18.51 5.70
CA TYR A 180 8.41 17.91 4.50
C TYR A 180 9.38 16.97 3.79
N ALA A 181 10.61 17.44 3.53
CA ALA A 181 11.65 16.62 2.89
C ALA A 181 12.03 15.39 3.72
N ALA A 182 12.06 15.51 5.05
CA ALA A 182 12.31 14.37 5.94
C ALA A 182 11.15 13.36 5.92
N LEU A 183 9.91 13.79 5.74
CA LEU A 183 8.75 12.89 5.67
C LEU A 183 8.57 12.24 4.30
N GLU A 184 9.03 12.88 3.22
CA GLU A 184 8.98 12.30 1.88
C GLU A 184 9.82 11.03 1.71
N ILE A 185 10.91 10.88 2.48
CA ILE A 185 11.76 9.69 2.36
C ILE A 185 11.15 8.46 3.06
N LEU A 186 10.22 8.66 4.00
CA LEU A 186 9.66 7.57 4.82
C LEU A 186 8.98 6.47 3.98
N PRO A 187 8.10 6.78 3.01
CA PRO A 187 7.53 5.78 2.10
C PRO A 187 8.57 4.89 1.43
N SER A 188 9.66 5.48 0.94
CA SER A 188 10.75 4.74 0.29
C SER A 188 11.49 3.81 1.25
N LEU A 189 11.69 4.24 2.50
CA LEU A 189 12.27 3.40 3.54
C LEU A 189 11.34 2.24 3.93
N CYS A 190 10.02 2.46 3.98
CA CYS A 190 9.05 1.40 4.26
C CYS A 190 9.08 0.29 3.21
N LEU A 191 9.19 0.64 1.92
CA LEU A 191 9.34 -0.36 0.84
C LEU A 191 10.58 -1.26 1.03
N LEU A 192 11.70 -0.68 1.47
CA LEU A 192 12.92 -1.44 1.76
C LEU A 192 12.73 -2.35 2.97
N ILE A 193 12.03 -1.88 4.00
CA ILE A 193 11.69 -2.66 5.19
C ILE A 193 10.79 -3.84 4.81
N ASP A 194 9.77 -3.64 3.98
CA ASP A 194 8.85 -4.69 3.54
C ASP A 194 9.58 -5.81 2.78
N LEU A 195 10.51 -5.44 1.88
CA LEU A 195 11.37 -6.42 1.21
C LEU A 195 12.24 -7.21 2.21
N GLY A 196 12.81 -6.51 3.19
CA GLY A 196 13.60 -7.12 4.27
C GLY A 196 12.77 -8.08 5.13
N LEU A 197 11.53 -7.70 5.46
CA LEU A 197 10.58 -8.54 6.21
C LEU A 197 10.17 -9.76 5.41
N LEU A 198 9.84 -9.59 4.13
CA LEU A 198 9.48 -10.71 3.25
C LEU A 198 10.63 -11.73 3.18
N TYR A 199 11.86 -11.26 3.00
CA TYR A 199 13.05 -12.11 3.00
C TYR A 199 13.28 -12.81 4.36
N LYS A 200 13.10 -12.07 5.47
CA LYS A 200 13.33 -12.58 6.83
C LYS A 200 12.23 -13.51 7.35
N MET A 201 10.99 -13.35 6.90
CA MET A 201 9.85 -14.09 7.42
C MET A 201 9.40 -15.22 6.47
N ASN A 202 9.69 -15.14 5.17
CA ASN A 202 9.33 -16.17 4.21
C ASN A 202 10.53 -17.09 3.89
N LYS A 203 10.53 -18.29 4.46
CA LYS A 203 11.58 -19.31 4.26
C LYS A 203 11.74 -19.72 2.79
N GLU A 204 10.65 -19.78 2.03
CA GLU A 204 10.68 -20.17 0.62
C GLU A 204 11.28 -19.07 -0.26
N VAL A 205 10.95 -17.80 0.01
CA VAL A 205 11.60 -16.65 -0.65
C VAL A 205 13.11 -16.68 -0.38
N ARG A 206 13.52 -16.93 0.86
CA ARG A 206 14.94 -17.02 1.22
C ARG A 206 15.66 -18.13 0.48
N LYS A 207 15.10 -19.34 0.47
CA LYS A 207 15.67 -20.49 -0.26
C LYS A 207 15.86 -20.17 -1.75
N LYS A 208 14.85 -19.58 -2.38
CA LYS A 208 14.93 -19.17 -3.80
C LYS A 208 15.99 -18.10 -4.01
N PHE A 209 16.02 -17.07 -3.16
CA PHE A 209 17.03 -16.01 -3.25
C PHE A 209 18.46 -16.56 -3.10
N THR A 210 18.71 -17.43 -2.11
CA THR A 210 20.02 -18.08 -1.94
C THR A 210 20.39 -18.98 -3.12
N SER A 211 19.40 -19.63 -3.74
CA SER A 211 19.62 -20.44 -4.94
C SER A 211 19.97 -19.59 -6.17
N VAL A 212 19.43 -18.38 -6.29
CA VAL A 212 19.71 -17.50 -7.43
C VAL A 212 21.06 -16.79 -7.26
N CYS A 213 21.37 -16.31 -6.06
CA CYS A 213 22.63 -15.61 -5.78
C CYS A 213 23.84 -16.56 -5.58
N GLY A 214 23.59 -17.84 -5.35
CA GLY A 214 24.63 -18.87 -5.22
C GLY A 214 25.02 -19.54 -6.54
N CYS A 215 24.34 -19.22 -7.64
CA CYS A 215 24.71 -19.61 -9.01
C CYS A 215 25.68 -18.58 -9.61
#